data_AF-S4RVB9-F1
#
_entry.id   AF-S4RVB9-F1
#
_cell.length_a   1.000
_cell.length_b   1.000
_cell.length_c   1.000
_cell.angle_alpha   90.00
_cell.angle_beta   90.00
_cell.angle_gamma   90.00
#
_symmetry.space_group_name_H-M   'P 1'
#
loop_
_entity.id
_entity.type
_entity.pdbx_description
1 polymer ?
#
loop_
_entity_poly.entity_id
_entity_poly.type
_entity_poly.pdbx_seq_one_letter_code
_entity_poly.pdbx_strand_id
1 'polypeptide(L)'
;HPPTQLGRRGSRFCEACLHRCLSTQQPQCAVCRSPLAARDARRNEAVERTMAEMLAPCSACSEKVRVSDFRAHTSTCAQAQKAQIAFQTPTTTAARCDCSLGPNRFTFMCPYCGTRNLDQDDLLRHCMERHHSDRTRVVCPVCASMPWGDPNYCSSNFIQHLTHRHRFSYDTYVDYQADDDSTLQEVLQRSLQEK
;
A
#
# COMPACT_ATOMS: atom_id res chain seq x y z
N HIS A 1 7.00 2.11 -22.06
CA HIS A 1 5.98 1.12 -22.49
C HIS A 1 5.00 1.83 -23.38
N PRO A 2 4.53 1.20 -24.46
CA PRO A 2 3.61 1.86 -25.36
C PRO A 2 2.26 2.12 -24.69
N PRO A 3 1.62 3.26 -24.99
CA PRO A 3 0.31 3.61 -24.45
C PRO A 3 -0.79 2.81 -25.15
N THR A 4 -1.65 2.19 -24.34
CA THR A 4 -2.82 1.43 -24.78
C THR A 4 -4.07 2.10 -24.24
N GLN A 5 -5.06 2.29 -25.09
CA GLN A 5 -6.36 2.84 -24.74
C GLN A 5 -7.38 1.71 -24.63
N LEU A 6 -8.26 1.79 -23.62
CA LEU A 6 -9.36 0.86 -23.45
C LEU A 6 -10.71 1.56 -23.28
N GLY A 7 -11.72 0.99 -23.95
CA GLY A 7 -13.14 1.28 -23.76
C GLY A 7 -13.65 2.62 -24.33
N ARG A 8 -14.98 2.73 -24.43
CA ARG A 8 -15.72 3.89 -24.98
C ARG A 8 -15.41 5.24 -24.31
N ARG A 9 -14.82 5.26 -23.10
CA ARG A 9 -14.48 6.47 -22.33
C ARG A 9 -12.99 6.86 -22.34
N GLY A 10 -12.15 6.15 -23.11
CA GLY A 10 -10.77 6.58 -23.38
C GLY A 10 -9.80 6.52 -22.20
N SER A 11 -9.91 5.51 -21.33
CA SER A 11 -8.91 5.28 -20.28
C SER A 11 -7.58 4.87 -20.91
N ARG A 12 -6.51 5.59 -20.58
CA ARG A 12 -5.15 5.37 -21.10
C ARG A 12 -4.32 4.60 -20.07
N PHE A 13 -3.77 3.48 -20.48
CA PHE A 13 -2.92 2.62 -19.67
C PHE A 13 -1.57 2.40 -20.37
N CYS A 14 -0.54 2.05 -19.62
CA CYS A 14 0.65 1.45 -20.22
C CYS A 14 0.36 -0.02 -20.57
N GLU A 15 0.90 -0.56 -21.67
CA GLU A 15 0.65 -1.95 -22.08
C GLU A 15 0.90 -2.96 -20.95
N ALA A 16 2.02 -2.84 -20.24
CA ALA A 16 2.36 -3.71 -19.11
C ALA A 16 1.39 -3.57 -17.93
N CYS A 17 0.88 -2.36 -17.70
CA CYS A 17 -0.07 -2.04 -16.63
C CYS A 17 -1.43 -2.66 -16.97
N LEU A 18 -1.85 -2.52 -18.22
CA LEU A 18 -3.10 -3.08 -18.70
C LEU A 18 -3.08 -4.61 -18.64
N HIS A 19 -2.00 -5.25 -19.10
CA HIS A 19 -1.86 -6.69 -19.05
C HIS A 19 -2.02 -7.22 -17.62
N ARG A 20 -1.41 -6.54 -16.63
CA ARG A 20 -1.53 -6.88 -15.22
C ARG A 20 -2.95 -6.73 -14.69
N CYS A 21 -3.67 -5.68 -15.07
CA CYS A 21 -5.07 -5.49 -14.71
C CYS A 21 -5.96 -6.61 -15.28
N LEU A 22 -5.70 -7.02 -16.53
CA LEU A 22 -6.46 -8.08 -17.21
C LEU A 22 -6.22 -9.48 -16.61
N SER A 23 -5.11 -9.70 -15.89
CA SER A 23 -4.81 -10.99 -15.22
C SER A 23 -5.61 -11.24 -13.93
N THR A 24 -6.49 -10.32 -13.52
CA THR A 24 -7.32 -10.47 -12.32
C THR A 24 -8.64 -11.20 -12.62
N GLN A 25 -9.26 -11.84 -11.61
CA GLN A 25 -10.51 -12.60 -11.79
C GLN A 25 -11.69 -11.74 -12.31
N GLN A 26 -11.70 -10.44 -12.04
CA GLN A 26 -12.70 -9.52 -12.56
C GLN A 26 -12.05 -8.17 -12.93
N PRO A 27 -11.53 -8.03 -14.17
CA PRO A 27 -10.78 -6.85 -14.56
C PRO A 27 -11.72 -5.65 -14.74
N GLN A 28 -11.57 -4.63 -13.90
CA GLN A 28 -12.36 -3.40 -13.93
C GLN A 28 -11.45 -2.17 -14.03
N CYS A 29 -11.95 -1.11 -14.68
CA CYS A 29 -11.25 0.15 -14.79
C CYS A 29 -11.15 0.83 -13.41
N ALA A 30 -9.94 1.13 -12.93
CA ALA A 30 -9.76 1.83 -11.65
C ALA A 30 -10.40 3.23 -11.63
N VAL A 31 -10.54 3.89 -12.79
CA VAL A 31 -11.12 5.23 -12.90
C VAL A 31 -12.65 5.17 -12.98
N CYS A 32 -13.18 4.24 -13.76
CA CYS A 32 -14.58 4.31 -14.17
C CYS A 32 -15.39 3.04 -13.89
N ARG A 33 -14.77 2.05 -13.24
CA ARG A 33 -15.29 0.74 -12.81
C ARG A 33 -15.90 -0.13 -13.91
N SER A 34 -15.86 0.32 -15.16
CA SER A 34 -16.32 -0.46 -16.30
C SER A 34 -15.45 -1.70 -16.51
N PRO A 35 -16.03 -2.84 -16.92
CA PRO A 35 -15.28 -4.05 -17.22
C PRO A 35 -14.21 -3.77 -18.29
N LEU A 36 -12.99 -4.26 -18.07
CA LEU A 36 -11.89 -4.19 -19.02
C LEU A 36 -11.81 -5.53 -19.76
N ALA A 37 -11.99 -5.53 -21.08
CA ALA A 37 -11.77 -6.72 -21.90
C ALA A 37 -10.57 -6.52 -22.82
N ALA A 38 -9.75 -7.57 -22.99
CA ALA A 38 -8.56 -7.53 -23.85
C ALA A 38 -8.89 -7.13 -25.30
N ARG A 39 -10.07 -7.51 -25.81
CA ARG A 39 -10.57 -7.15 -27.15
C ARG A 39 -10.70 -5.63 -27.38
N ASP A 40 -10.94 -4.88 -26.32
CA ASP A 40 -11.16 -3.43 -26.35
C ASP A 40 -9.84 -2.66 -26.23
N ALA A 41 -8.71 -3.36 -26.08
CA ALA A 41 -7.40 -2.78 -26.08
C ALA A 41 -6.98 -2.37 -27.50
N ARG A 42 -6.60 -1.11 -27.67
CA ARG A 42 -5.99 -0.58 -28.89
C ARG A 42 -4.78 0.26 -28.53
N ARG A 43 -3.68 0.13 -29.28
CA ARG A 43 -2.53 1.06 -29.14
C ARG A 43 -3.01 2.47 -29.50
N ASN A 44 -2.58 3.46 -28.72
CA ASN A 44 -2.89 4.86 -29.00
C ASN A 44 -1.66 5.53 -29.65
N GLU A 45 -1.62 5.49 -30.98
CA GLU A 45 -0.51 6.02 -31.79
C GLU A 45 -0.33 7.53 -31.65
N ALA A 46 -1.42 8.27 -31.40
CA ALA A 46 -1.35 9.71 -31.19
C ALA A 46 -0.57 10.04 -29.91
N VAL A 47 -0.90 9.36 -28.81
CA VAL A 47 -0.19 9.51 -27.52
C VAL A 47 1.26 9.02 -27.63
N GLU A 48 1.52 7.94 -28.38
CA GLU A 48 2.87 7.44 -28.60
C GLU A 48 3.75 8.47 -29.33
N ARG A 49 3.24 9.10 -30.40
CA ARG A 49 3.95 10.19 -31.09
C ARG A 49 4.17 11.39 -30.17
N THR A 50 3.15 11.83 -29.44
CA THR A 50 3.28 12.92 -28.48
C THR A 50 4.36 12.64 -27.42
N MET A 51 4.42 11.41 -26.89
CA MET A 51 5.46 11.02 -25.92
C MET A 51 6.87 10.98 -26.52
N ALA A 52 7.01 10.69 -27.82
CA ALA A 52 8.29 10.65 -28.52
C ALA A 52 8.84 12.06 -28.83
N GLU A 53 7.96 13.03 -29.08
CA GLU A 53 8.33 14.41 -29.42
C GLU A 53 8.51 15.30 -28.18
N MET A 54 7.77 15.04 -27.10
CA MET A 54 7.82 15.86 -25.90
C MET A 54 9.09 15.60 -25.07
N LEU A 55 9.76 16.69 -24.68
CA LEU A 55 10.86 16.71 -23.72
C LEU A 55 10.35 17.24 -22.37
N ALA A 56 10.74 16.58 -21.28
CA ALA A 56 10.48 17.03 -19.92
C ALA A 56 11.79 17.08 -19.12
N PRO A 57 11.99 18.08 -18.25
CA PRO A 57 13.15 18.13 -17.37
C PRO A 57 13.06 17.04 -16.31
N CYS A 58 14.16 16.35 -16.05
CA CYS A 58 14.27 15.45 -14.92
C CYS A 58 14.16 16.23 -13.60
N SER A 59 13.30 15.78 -12.69
CA SER A 59 13.09 16.46 -11.39
C SER A 59 14.33 16.47 -10.49
N ALA A 60 15.28 15.56 -10.73
CA ALA A 60 16.47 15.42 -9.90
C ALA A 60 17.74 16.04 -10.52
N CYS A 61 17.94 15.90 -11.83
CA CYS A 61 19.14 16.44 -12.52
C CYS A 61 18.85 17.60 -13.48
N SER A 62 17.57 18.00 -13.67
CA SER A 62 17.11 19.07 -14.56
C SER A 62 17.40 18.90 -16.07
N GLU A 63 17.96 17.75 -16.46
CA GLU A 63 18.23 17.45 -17.87
C GLU A 63 16.94 17.21 -18.65
N LYS A 64 16.85 17.75 -19.87
CA LYS A 64 15.68 17.59 -20.74
C LYS A 64 15.73 16.22 -21.42
N VAL A 65 14.80 15.35 -21.04
CA VAL A 65 14.73 13.97 -21.54
C VAL A 65 13.39 13.76 -22.23
N ARG A 66 13.37 12.96 -23.30
CA ARG A 66 12.11 12.58 -23.96
C ARG A 66 11.22 11.84 -22.99
N VAL A 67 9.92 12.13 -23.02
CA VAL A 67 8.95 11.49 -22.12
C VAL A 67 8.93 9.96 -22.33
N SER A 68 9.16 9.48 -23.56
CA SER A 68 9.33 8.06 -23.88
C SER A 68 10.48 7.38 -23.13
N ASP A 69 11.59 8.10 -22.94
CA ASP A 69 12.87 7.58 -22.43
C ASP A 69 13.08 7.90 -20.95
N PHE A 70 12.18 8.70 -20.36
CA PHE A 70 12.29 9.20 -19.01
C PHE A 70 12.46 8.09 -17.97
N ARG A 71 11.78 6.94 -18.14
CA ARG A 71 11.92 5.79 -17.24
C ARG A 71 13.32 5.17 -17.30
N ALA A 72 13.89 5.05 -18.50
CA ALA A 72 15.26 4.56 -18.68
C ALA A 72 16.25 5.54 -18.07
N HIS A 73 16.07 6.85 -18.31
CA HIS A 73 16.86 7.88 -17.68
C HIS A 73 16.79 7.84 -16.15
N THR A 74 15.59 7.76 -15.54
CA THR A 74 15.47 7.68 -14.07
C THR A 74 16.20 6.47 -13.48
N SER A 75 16.31 5.38 -14.25
CA SER A 75 17.02 4.17 -13.82
C SER A 75 18.54 4.28 -13.88
N THR A 76 19.11 5.25 -14.60
CA THR A 76 20.56 5.48 -14.72
C THR A 76 21.01 6.84 -14.18
N CYS A 77 20.07 7.74 -13.90
CA CYS A 77 20.32 9.05 -13.33
C CYS A 77 20.66 8.93 -11.84
N ALA A 78 21.91 9.20 -11.49
CA ALA A 78 22.42 9.09 -10.12
C ALA A 78 21.62 9.96 -9.12
N GLN A 79 21.21 11.17 -9.53
CA GLN A 79 20.41 12.08 -8.72
C GLN A 79 18.97 11.56 -8.53
N ALA A 80 18.36 10.98 -9.56
CA ALA A 80 17.01 10.41 -9.48
C ALA A 80 16.99 9.11 -8.65
N GLN A 81 18.00 8.25 -8.81
CA GLN A 81 18.15 7.05 -8.00
C GLN A 81 18.30 7.37 -6.51
N LYS A 82 19.09 8.40 -6.16
CA LYS A 82 19.26 8.84 -4.76
C LYS A 82 17.93 9.32 -4.14
N ALA A 83 17.06 9.96 -4.93
CA ALA A 83 15.72 10.34 -4.51
C ALA A 83 14.75 9.14 -4.42
N GLN A 84 14.88 8.14 -5.31
CA GLN A 84 14.08 6.90 -5.28
C GLN A 84 14.41 5.98 -4.09
N ILE A 85 15.63 6.01 -3.56
CA ILE A 85 16.01 5.23 -2.36
C ILE A 85 15.23 5.70 -1.11
N ALA A 86 14.79 6.96 -1.07
CA ALA A 86 13.93 7.48 -0.01
C ALA A 86 12.46 7.05 -0.13
N PHE A 87 12.05 6.55 -1.31
CA PHE A 87 10.69 6.14 -1.65
C PHE A 87 10.63 4.69 -2.17
N GLN A 88 11.45 3.80 -1.63
CA GLN A 88 11.24 2.38 -1.84
C GLN A 88 9.93 1.96 -1.16
N THR A 89 8.85 1.95 -1.94
CA THR A 89 7.79 0.95 -1.82
C THR A 89 8.44 -0.43 -1.84
N PRO A 90 8.01 -1.39 -0.99
CA PRO A 90 8.58 -2.73 -0.96
C PRO A 90 8.47 -3.35 -2.35
N THR A 91 9.61 -3.51 -3.01
CA THR A 91 9.70 -4.27 -4.26
C THR A 91 9.31 -5.69 -3.92
N THR A 92 8.38 -6.22 -4.68
CA THR A 92 7.99 -7.63 -4.75
C THR A 92 9.21 -8.46 -5.15
N THR A 93 10.14 -8.66 -4.21
CA THR A 93 10.96 -9.85 -4.16
C THR A 93 10.20 -10.74 -3.20
N ALA A 94 9.37 -11.62 -3.75
CA ALA A 94 8.97 -12.84 -3.06
C ALA A 94 10.24 -13.69 -2.89
N ALA A 95 11.16 -13.24 -2.04
CA ALA A 95 11.90 -14.15 -1.21
C ALA A 95 10.81 -14.81 -0.36
N ARG A 96 10.58 -16.09 -0.62
CA ARG A 96 9.79 -16.97 0.25
C ARG A 96 10.48 -16.97 1.62
N CYS A 97 10.25 -15.94 2.42
CA CYS A 97 10.33 -16.02 3.85
C CYS A 97 9.02 -16.66 4.28
N ASP A 98 9.13 -17.92 4.66
CA ASP A 98 8.06 -18.65 5.28
C ASP A 98 7.77 -17.98 6.63
N CYS A 99 6.78 -17.08 6.64
CA CYS A 99 6.14 -16.58 7.85
C CYS A 99 4.63 -16.74 7.66
N SER A 100 4.23 -17.94 7.30
CA SER A 100 2.85 -18.36 7.00
C SER A 100 2.15 -18.87 8.26
N LEU A 101 2.29 -18.20 9.42
CA LEU A 101 1.75 -18.72 10.70
C LEU A 101 1.22 -17.63 11.67
N GLY A 102 0.56 -16.59 11.16
CA GLY A 102 -0.25 -15.69 11.99
C GLY A 102 -0.76 -14.44 11.25
N PRO A 103 -2.03 -14.03 11.43
CA PRO A 103 -2.57 -12.88 10.73
C PRO A 103 -2.05 -11.59 11.38
N ASN A 104 -1.43 -10.74 10.56
CA ASN A 104 -0.99 -9.38 10.83
C ASN A 104 0.29 -9.13 11.66
N ARG A 105 1.45 -9.06 10.97
CA ARG A 105 2.69 -8.42 11.46
C ARG A 105 3.00 -7.12 10.71
N PHE A 106 2.05 -6.17 10.66
CA PHE A 106 2.41 -4.80 10.26
C PHE A 106 3.51 -4.30 11.20
N THR A 107 4.65 -3.94 10.60
CA THR A 107 5.80 -3.40 11.33
C THR A 107 5.78 -1.88 11.21
N PHE A 108 5.76 -1.20 12.34
CA PHE A 108 5.72 0.24 12.46
C PHE A 108 7.10 0.81 12.81
N MET A 109 7.24 2.11 12.56
CA MET A 109 8.41 2.89 12.94
C MET A 109 8.02 3.84 14.08
N CYS A 110 8.83 3.89 15.13
CA CYS A 110 8.64 4.84 16.22
C CYS A 110 8.82 6.27 15.69
N PRO A 111 7.83 7.15 15.86
CA PRO A 111 7.93 8.52 15.36
C PRO A 111 8.88 9.42 16.16
N TYR A 112 9.27 9.02 17.37
CA TYR A 112 10.18 9.79 18.22
C TYR A 112 11.66 9.52 17.90
N CYS A 113 12.04 8.26 17.71
CA CYS A 113 13.44 7.86 17.55
C CYS A 113 13.75 7.12 16.24
N GLY A 114 12.74 6.83 15.42
CA GLY A 114 12.92 6.12 14.16
C GLY A 114 13.20 4.62 14.28
N THR A 115 13.05 4.03 15.48
CA THR A 115 13.18 2.56 15.67
C THR A 115 12.17 1.85 14.78
N ARG A 116 12.63 0.92 13.93
CA ARG A 116 11.81 0.20 12.94
C ARG A 116 11.42 -1.18 13.46
N ASN A 117 10.52 -1.85 12.73
CA ASN A 117 10.15 -3.24 12.95
C ASN A 117 9.45 -3.51 14.29
N LEU A 118 8.74 -2.51 14.81
CA LEU A 118 7.92 -2.65 16.01
C LEU A 118 6.51 -3.06 15.61
N ASP A 119 5.99 -4.15 16.14
CA ASP A 119 4.55 -4.41 16.03
C ASP A 119 3.75 -3.39 16.88
N GLN A 120 2.43 -3.49 16.88
CA GLN A 120 1.56 -2.53 17.58
C GLN A 120 1.85 -2.50 19.10
N ASP A 121 2.05 -3.67 19.71
CA ASP A 121 2.29 -3.80 21.16
C ASP A 121 3.73 -3.40 21.53
N ASP A 122 4.70 -3.79 20.71
CA ASP A 122 6.09 -3.39 20.81
C ASP A 122 6.26 -1.89 20.66
N LEU A 123 5.50 -1.26 19.76
CA LEU A 123 5.50 0.20 19.58
C LEU A 123 4.99 0.90 20.83
N LEU A 124 3.90 0.41 21.42
CA LEU A 124 3.35 0.96 22.66
C LEU A 124 4.37 0.81 23.82
N ARG A 125 4.87 -0.40 24.04
CA ARG A 125 5.87 -0.70 25.08
C ARG A 125 7.13 0.15 24.91
N HIS A 126 7.68 0.21 23.69
CA HIS A 126 8.84 1.02 23.37
C HIS A 126 8.63 2.50 23.69
N CYS A 127 7.48 3.06 23.31
CA CYS A 127 7.18 4.47 23.58
C CYS A 127 6.97 4.73 25.08
N MET A 128 6.38 3.80 25.84
CA MET A 128 6.26 3.92 27.29
C MET A 128 7.61 3.82 28.00
N GLU A 129 8.53 2.97 27.55
CA GLU A 129 9.84 2.82 28.20
C GLU A 129 10.80 3.96 27.86
N ARG A 130 10.87 4.36 26.58
CA ARG A 130 11.90 5.28 26.08
C ARG A 130 11.44 6.72 25.90
N HIS A 131 10.13 6.95 25.82
CA HIS A 131 9.55 8.24 25.44
C HIS A 131 8.39 8.70 26.33
N HIS A 132 8.21 8.14 27.54
CA HIS A 132 7.10 8.51 28.44
C HIS A 132 7.00 10.01 28.77
N SER A 133 8.13 10.72 28.78
CA SER A 133 8.21 12.15 29.05
C SER A 133 8.16 13.03 27.79
N ASP A 134 8.16 12.42 26.60
CA ASP A 134 8.16 13.14 25.33
C ASP A 134 6.74 13.62 24.97
N ARG A 135 6.57 14.94 24.85
CA ARG A 135 5.29 15.59 24.52
C ARG A 135 5.23 16.09 23.08
N THR A 136 6.19 15.70 22.25
CA THR A 136 6.19 16.09 20.84
C THR A 136 4.96 15.52 20.13
N ARG A 137 4.31 16.36 19.32
CA ARG A 137 3.15 15.96 18.53
C ARG A 137 3.63 15.14 17.35
N VAL A 138 3.14 13.91 17.25
CA VAL A 138 3.52 12.98 16.19
C VAL A 138 2.27 12.39 15.53
N VAL A 139 2.42 12.08 14.25
CA VAL A 139 1.43 11.31 13.49
C VAL A 139 1.51 9.86 13.94
N CYS A 140 0.36 9.25 14.21
CA CYS A 140 0.30 7.84 14.59
C CYS A 140 0.53 6.96 13.34
N PRO A 141 1.60 6.14 13.29
CA PRO A 141 1.88 5.29 12.14
C PRO A 141 0.83 4.20 11.94
N VAL A 142 0.14 3.77 13.01
CA VAL A 142 -0.96 2.80 12.94
C VAL A 142 -2.18 3.43 12.27
N CYS A 143 -2.56 4.65 12.68
CA CYS A 143 -3.64 5.40 12.02
C CYS A 143 -3.34 5.74 10.56
N ALA A 144 -2.13 6.20 10.26
CA ALA A 144 -1.73 6.52 8.89
C ALA A 144 -1.76 5.30 7.96
N SER A 145 -1.66 4.08 8.51
CA SER A 145 -1.74 2.83 7.77
C SER A 145 -3.17 2.34 7.53
N MET A 146 -4.18 2.96 8.15
CA MET A 146 -5.59 2.59 7.95
C MET A 146 -6.19 3.35 6.76
N PRO A 147 -7.00 2.69 5.90
CA PRO A 147 -7.63 3.35 4.75
C PRO A 147 -8.68 4.41 5.14
N TRP A 148 -9.13 4.39 6.40
CA TRP A 148 -10.03 5.38 7.01
C TRP A 148 -9.33 6.33 7.99
N GLY A 149 -8.01 6.21 8.16
CA GLY A 149 -7.23 7.11 9.01
C GLY A 149 -6.82 8.39 8.27
N ASP A 150 -6.63 9.48 9.02
CA ASP A 150 -6.07 10.73 8.49
C ASP A 150 -4.54 10.71 8.62
N PRO A 151 -3.78 10.70 7.50
CA PRO A 151 -2.32 10.70 7.51
C PRO A 151 -1.69 11.96 8.11
N ASN A 152 -2.44 13.06 8.23
CA ASN A 152 -1.96 14.32 8.77
C ASN A 152 -2.39 14.53 10.24
N TYR A 153 -3.11 13.58 10.82
CA TYR A 153 -3.57 13.70 12.19
C TYR A 153 -2.39 13.57 13.18
N CYS A 154 -1.99 14.70 13.75
CA CYS A 154 -1.01 14.77 14.81
C CYS A 154 -1.69 14.60 16.18
N SER A 155 -1.43 13.47 16.83
CA SER A 155 -1.90 13.23 18.20
C SER A 155 -1.16 14.15 19.17
N SER A 156 -1.90 14.76 20.11
CA SER A 156 -1.31 15.61 21.17
C SER A 156 -0.60 14.80 22.25
N ASN A 157 -1.07 13.57 22.50
CA ASN A 157 -0.45 12.57 23.37
C ASN A 157 -0.45 11.21 22.67
N PHE A 158 0.62 10.91 21.95
CA PHE A 158 0.71 9.70 21.14
C PHE A 158 0.65 8.41 21.96
N ILE A 159 1.32 8.36 23.11
CA ILE A 159 1.29 7.19 24.00
C ILE A 159 -0.14 6.92 24.48
N GLN A 160 -0.84 7.95 24.95
CA GLN A 160 -2.24 7.81 25.36
C GLN A 160 -3.13 7.39 24.20
N HIS A 161 -2.91 7.93 23.00
CA HIS A 161 -3.63 7.56 21.80
C HIS A 161 -3.43 6.08 21.46
N LEU A 162 -2.19 5.57 21.48
CA LEU A 162 -1.89 4.16 21.28
C LEU A 162 -2.61 3.30 22.33
N THR A 163 -2.55 3.66 23.61
CA THR A 163 -3.22 2.91 24.69
C THR A 163 -4.75 2.89 24.58
N HIS A 164 -5.37 3.94 24.03
CA HIS A 164 -6.83 3.99 23.91
C HIS A 164 -7.36 3.41 22.59
N ARG A 165 -6.67 3.62 21.46
CA ARG A 165 -7.15 3.27 20.12
C ARG A 165 -6.49 2.01 19.56
N HIS A 166 -5.32 1.65 20.06
CA HIS A 166 -4.47 0.60 19.54
C HIS A 166 -3.91 -0.31 20.64
N ARG A 167 -4.60 -0.42 21.78
CA ARG A 167 -4.24 -1.42 22.81
C ARG A 167 -4.65 -2.84 22.42
N PHE A 168 -5.61 -2.98 21.51
CA PHE A 168 -6.09 -4.27 21.03
C PHE A 168 -5.94 -4.33 19.52
N SER A 169 -5.32 -5.39 19.01
CA SER A 169 -5.34 -5.72 17.59
C SER A 169 -6.60 -6.52 17.28
N TYR A 170 -7.36 -6.09 16.27
CA TYR A 170 -8.58 -6.78 15.84
C TYR A 170 -8.26 -8.18 15.26
N ASP A 171 -7.12 -8.32 14.60
CA ASP A 171 -6.65 -9.58 14.00
C ASP A 171 -6.34 -10.69 15.00
N THR A 172 -6.08 -10.37 16.26
CA THR A 172 -5.82 -11.40 17.27
C THR A 172 -7.10 -12.04 17.81
N TYR A 173 -8.25 -11.38 17.62
CA TYR A 173 -9.54 -11.82 18.15
C TYR A 173 -10.52 -12.31 17.08
N VAL A 174 -10.28 -12.00 15.80
CA VAL A 174 -11.11 -12.46 14.69
C VAL A 174 -10.34 -13.51 13.91
N ASP A 175 -10.71 -14.77 14.12
CA ASP A 175 -10.24 -15.86 13.28
C ASP A 175 -10.96 -15.81 11.93
N TYR A 176 -10.33 -15.20 10.94
CA TYR A 176 -10.84 -15.15 9.57
C TYR A 176 -10.76 -16.51 8.84
N GLN A 177 -10.18 -17.54 9.45
CA GLN A 177 -10.20 -18.91 8.95
C GLN A 177 -11.35 -19.72 9.55
N ALA A 178 -12.04 -19.21 10.57
CA ALA A 178 -13.23 -19.85 11.09
C ALA A 178 -14.39 -19.60 10.11
N ASP A 179 -14.88 -20.66 9.47
CA ASP A 179 -16.13 -20.60 8.71
C ASP A 179 -17.27 -20.21 9.66
N ASP A 180 -17.99 -19.13 9.31
CA ASP A 180 -19.13 -18.62 10.10
C ASP A 180 -20.17 -19.73 10.36
N ASP A 181 -20.36 -20.64 9.39
CA ASP A 181 -21.25 -21.80 9.49
C ASP A 181 -20.78 -22.83 10.55
N SER A 182 -19.46 -23.10 10.65
CA SER A 182 -18.94 -24.00 11.69
C SER A 182 -19.12 -23.39 13.08
N THR A 183 -18.82 -22.11 13.22
CA THR A 183 -18.97 -21.39 14.49
C THR A 183 -20.43 -21.33 14.93
N LEU A 184 -21.35 -21.08 13.99
CA LEU A 184 -22.79 -21.10 14.24
C LEU A 184 -23.27 -22.50 14.66
N GLN A 185 -22.81 -23.54 13.99
CA GLN A 185 -23.19 -24.92 14.28
C GLN A 185 -22.69 -25.38 15.67
N GLU A 186 -21.48 -24.99 16.07
CA GLU A 186 -20.95 -25.27 17.41
C GLU A 186 -21.76 -24.56 18.51
N VAL A 187 -22.12 -23.29 18.31
CA VAL A 187 -22.94 -22.54 19.28
C VAL A 187 -24.32 -23.18 19.44
N LEU A 188 -24.94 -23.61 18.33
CA LEU A 188 -26.21 -24.33 18.35
C LEU A 188 -26.09 -25.68 19.04
N GLN A 189 -25.02 -26.44 18.79
CA GLN A 189 -24.77 -27.72 19.47
C GLN A 189 -24.56 -27.55 20.97
N ARG A 190 -23.81 -26.53 21.40
CA ARG A 190 -23.60 -26.24 22.82
C ARG A 190 -24.91 -25.87 23.53
N SER A 191 -25.77 -25.10 22.87
CA SER A 191 -27.11 -24.77 23.38
C SER A 191 -28.03 -26.00 23.54
N LEU A 192 -27.78 -27.07 22.78
CA LEU A 192 -28.54 -28.32 22.87
C LEU A 192 -28.01 -29.26 23.97
N GLN A 193 -26.73 -29.12 24.35
CA GLN A 193 -26.09 -29.92 25.39
C GLN A 193 -26.29 -29.35 26.80
N GLU A 194 -26.62 -28.06 26.94
CA GLU A 194 -26.98 -27.43 28.23
C GLU A 194 -28.43 -27.73 28.69
N LYS A 195 -28.94 -28.93 28.40
CA LYS A 195 -30.24 -29.41 28.90
C LYS A 195 -30.10 -30.39 30.07
#